data_AF-A0A9Q0Y1B7-F1
#
_entry.id   AF-A0A9Q0Y1B7-F1
#
_cell.length_a   1.000
_cell.length_b   1.000
_cell.length_c   1.000
_cell.angle_alpha   90.00
_cell.angle_beta   90.00
_cell.angle_gamma   90.00
#
_symmetry.space_group_name_H-M   'P 1'
#
loop_
_entity.id
_entity.type
_entity.pdbx_description
1 polymer ?
#
loop_
_entity_poly.entity_id
_entity_poly.type
_entity_poly.pdbx_seq_one_letter_code
_entity_poly.pdbx_strand_id
1 'polypeptide(L)'
;MDKERKLVISLFTFAVGVNVCSGFVAEGFKQLTDVVADEGQFPAGGWECTKERCGETRNGDHACHCSEDCLSRGDCCTNYQVVCKGGEHWVDDVCEDIRTPECPAGFHRPPLIIFSVDGFRASYTKNGRKVMPNIEKLRTCGTHAPYMRPVYPTKTFPNLYTMATGLYPESHGIIGNSMYDPVFDAAFSLRGREKFNHRWWGGQPIWITAVKQGVKAGSFFWSNVISHERRILTILQWLTLPSNERPYAYAFYSEQPDIAGHRYGPTEMLHHTLREIDKILGQLMDGLKQLNLHRCVNIIFVGDHGMEEATCDRTEYLNTYLTNVDDIILIPGTLGRIRAKANSNVRYDPKAIVANLTCKKIDQHFKPYLKQHLPKRLHYANNRRIEDIHLLVERQWHVA
;
A
#
# COMPACT_ATOMS: atom_id res chain seq x y z
N MET A 1 23.37 -26.40 -28.12
CA MET A 1 24.74 -26.12 -27.66
C MET A 1 25.10 -24.77 -28.25
N ASP A 2 24.74 -23.70 -27.52
CA ASP A 2 25.69 -22.85 -26.75
C ASP A 2 26.42 -21.90 -27.72
N LYS A 3 26.56 -20.59 -27.54
CA LYS A 3 26.20 -19.60 -26.53
C LYS A 3 26.50 -18.22 -27.19
N GLU A 4 26.24 -17.13 -26.48
CA GLU A 4 26.69 -15.76 -26.82
C GLU A 4 26.01 -15.03 -27.99
N ARG A 5 24.94 -14.29 -27.67
CA ARG A 5 24.88 -12.87 -28.02
C ARG A 5 24.63 -12.04 -26.77
N LYS A 6 25.71 -11.41 -26.31
CA LYS A 6 25.70 -10.33 -25.32
C LYS A 6 24.92 -9.17 -25.93
N LEU A 7 23.72 -8.89 -25.40
CA LEU A 7 23.08 -7.60 -25.60
C LEU A 7 23.39 -6.76 -24.35
N VAL A 8 24.42 -5.93 -24.49
CA VAL A 8 24.71 -4.82 -23.60
C VAL A 8 23.58 -3.82 -23.81
N ILE A 9 22.59 -3.80 -22.91
CA ILE A 9 21.68 -2.66 -22.77
C ILE A 9 22.13 -1.88 -21.55
N SER A 10 22.52 -0.65 -21.84
CA SER A 10 23.02 0.42 -21.00
C SER A 10 22.42 0.45 -19.59
N LEU A 11 23.31 0.54 -18.60
CA LEU A 11 23.01 1.10 -17.29
C LEU A 11 22.33 2.46 -17.49
N PHE A 12 21.06 2.60 -17.14
CA PHE A 12 20.41 3.78 -16.54
C PHE A 12 18.91 3.45 -16.45
N THR A 13 18.29 3.77 -15.31
CA THR A 13 16.86 3.59 -15.01
C THR A 13 16.41 2.20 -14.53
N PHE A 14 16.65 1.88 -13.26
CA PHE A 14 15.88 0.85 -12.54
C PHE A 14 15.46 1.40 -11.17
N ALA A 15 14.33 2.11 -11.16
CA ALA A 15 13.71 2.66 -9.96
C ALA A 15 12.47 1.83 -9.57
N VAL A 16 12.60 1.18 -8.41
CA VAL A 16 11.52 0.81 -7.47
C VAL A 16 10.48 -0.20 -8.00
N GLY A 17 10.51 -1.44 -7.46
CA GLY A 17 9.36 -2.35 -7.49
C GLY A 17 9.64 -3.78 -7.96
N VAL A 18 10.55 -3.98 -8.92
CA VAL A 18 10.67 -5.27 -9.63
C VAL A 18 11.41 -6.37 -8.84
N ASN A 19 12.37 -6.01 -7.98
CA ASN A 19 13.31 -6.99 -7.43
C ASN A 19 12.88 -7.73 -6.14
N VAL A 20 11.68 -7.48 -5.58
CA VAL A 20 11.20 -8.32 -4.44
C VAL A 20 10.97 -9.76 -4.90
N CYS A 21 10.66 -9.98 -6.20
CA CYS A 21 10.28 -11.28 -6.73
C CYS A 21 11.40 -12.06 -7.44
N SER A 22 12.62 -11.52 -7.62
CA SER A 22 13.69 -12.28 -8.28
C SER A 22 14.13 -13.52 -7.49
N GLY A 23 13.82 -13.60 -6.18
CA GLY A 23 14.02 -14.80 -5.35
C GLY A 23 12.83 -15.78 -5.33
N PHE A 24 11.68 -15.39 -5.88
CA PHE A 24 10.45 -16.20 -5.96
C PHE A 24 9.74 -15.89 -7.28
N VAL A 25 10.34 -16.28 -8.42
CA VAL A 25 9.58 -16.37 -9.67
C VAL A 25 8.76 -17.65 -9.58
N ALA A 26 7.62 -17.58 -8.89
CA ALA A 26 6.65 -18.66 -8.90
C ALA A 26 5.84 -18.55 -10.20
N GLU A 27 5.81 -19.62 -10.99
CA GLU A 27 4.95 -19.71 -12.18
C GLU A 27 3.51 -19.34 -11.79
N GLY A 28 2.92 -18.35 -12.47
CA GLY A 28 1.56 -17.87 -12.18
C GLY A 28 1.46 -16.53 -11.42
N PHE A 29 2.58 -15.89 -11.10
CA PHE A 29 2.61 -14.49 -10.64
C PHE A 29 2.88 -13.53 -11.81
N LYS A 30 1.95 -12.63 -12.13
CA LYS A 30 2.12 -11.66 -13.23
C LYS A 30 2.78 -10.39 -12.70
N GLN A 31 4.01 -10.14 -13.14
CA GLN A 31 4.82 -8.98 -12.75
C GLN A 31 4.55 -7.76 -13.63
N LEU A 32 4.95 -6.58 -13.16
CA LEU A 32 4.85 -5.30 -13.88
C LEU A 32 5.91 -5.12 -14.99
N THR A 33 6.49 -6.20 -15.52
CA THR A 33 7.62 -6.13 -16.46
C THR A 33 7.29 -5.40 -17.76
N ASP A 34 6.00 -5.29 -18.10
CA ASP A 34 5.51 -4.65 -19.33
C ASP A 34 4.76 -3.33 -19.07
N VAL A 35 4.75 -2.82 -17.83
CA VAL A 35 4.07 -1.54 -17.52
C VAL A 35 5.04 -0.39 -17.70
N VAL A 36 4.83 0.39 -18.76
CA VAL A 36 5.60 1.61 -19.03
C VAL A 36 5.30 2.64 -17.95
N ALA A 37 6.35 3.21 -17.35
CA ALA A 37 6.22 4.32 -16.41
C ALA A 37 5.81 5.58 -17.17
N ASP A 38 4.85 6.34 -16.62
CA ASP A 38 4.57 7.69 -17.10
C ASP A 38 5.67 8.57 -16.47
N GLU A 39 6.74 8.90 -17.21
CA GLU A 39 7.88 9.71 -16.71
C GLU A 39 7.52 11.19 -16.45
N GLY A 40 6.44 11.45 -15.71
CA GLY A 40 5.99 12.79 -15.33
C GLY A 40 5.40 13.63 -16.47
N GLN A 41 5.28 13.07 -17.68
CA GLN A 41 4.51 13.68 -18.77
C GLN A 41 3.05 13.24 -18.69
N PHE A 42 2.12 14.19 -18.83
CA PHE A 42 0.72 13.85 -19.09
C PHE A 42 0.68 12.96 -20.33
N PRO A 43 0.06 11.77 -20.26
CA PRO A 43 0.06 10.89 -21.42
C PRO A 43 -0.74 11.54 -22.54
N ALA A 44 -0.34 11.27 -23.79
CA ALA A 44 -1.08 11.76 -24.94
C ALA A 44 -2.54 11.27 -24.87
N GLY A 45 -3.48 12.16 -25.20
CA GLY A 45 -4.92 11.88 -25.10
C GLY A 45 -5.51 11.87 -23.68
N GLY A 46 -4.68 11.90 -22.62
CA GLY A 46 -5.16 11.84 -21.23
C GLY A 46 -5.78 10.48 -20.84
N TRP A 47 -6.47 10.44 -19.71
CA TRP A 47 -7.07 9.24 -19.11
C TRP A 47 -8.58 9.08 -19.35
N GLU A 48 -9.19 10.07 -20.01
CA GLU A 48 -10.63 10.17 -20.18
C GLU A 48 -10.95 10.40 -21.67
N CYS A 49 -12.00 9.75 -22.15
CA CYS A 49 -12.63 10.10 -23.42
C CYS A 49 -13.32 11.46 -23.30
N THR A 50 -13.29 12.22 -24.39
CA THR A 50 -14.14 13.39 -24.62
C THR A 50 -15.06 13.11 -25.81
N LYS A 51 -16.07 13.96 -26.03
CA LYS A 51 -16.99 13.80 -27.17
C LYS A 51 -16.25 13.80 -28.51
N GLU A 52 -15.17 14.58 -28.62
CA GLU A 52 -14.34 14.70 -29.81
C GLU A 52 -13.50 13.45 -30.07
N ARG A 53 -13.18 12.67 -29.02
CA ARG A 53 -12.41 11.41 -29.14
C ARG A 53 -13.29 10.20 -29.47
N CYS A 54 -14.61 10.31 -29.37
CA CYS A 54 -15.49 9.18 -29.64
C CYS A 54 -15.42 8.73 -31.10
N GLY A 55 -15.05 7.48 -31.33
CA GLY A 55 -14.83 6.95 -32.68
C GLY A 55 -13.52 7.40 -33.31
N GLU A 56 -12.54 7.84 -32.50
CA GLU A 56 -11.22 8.23 -33.00
C GLU A 56 -10.56 7.09 -33.78
N THR A 57 -9.74 7.46 -34.77
CA THR A 57 -8.77 6.51 -35.32
C THR A 57 -7.75 6.20 -34.24
N ARG A 58 -7.52 4.92 -33.97
CA ARG A 58 -6.63 4.46 -32.90
C ARG A 58 -5.23 5.07 -33.05
N ASN A 59 -4.76 5.70 -31.97
CA ASN A 59 -3.41 6.22 -31.85
C ASN A 59 -2.66 5.46 -30.75
N GLY A 60 -1.55 4.79 -31.10
CA GLY A 60 -0.75 4.01 -30.16
C GLY A 60 -0.06 4.84 -29.08
N ASP A 61 0.05 6.15 -29.26
CA ASP A 61 0.63 7.06 -28.26
C ASP A 61 -0.36 7.38 -27.12
N HIS A 62 -1.66 7.12 -27.31
CA HIS A 62 -2.67 7.44 -26.31
C HIS A 62 -2.60 6.51 -25.09
N ALA A 63 -2.82 7.07 -23.90
CA ALA A 63 -2.80 6.31 -22.66
C ALA A 63 -3.88 5.21 -22.61
N CYS A 64 -5.05 5.54 -23.14
CA CYS A 64 -6.25 4.72 -23.29
C CYS A 64 -7.03 5.19 -24.53
N HIS A 65 -7.93 4.36 -25.02
CA HIS A 65 -8.54 4.56 -26.34
C HIS A 65 -10.04 4.84 -26.27
N CYS A 66 -10.53 5.57 -27.28
CA CYS A 66 -11.95 5.85 -27.51
C CYS A 66 -12.41 5.37 -28.90
N SER A 67 -11.58 4.53 -29.55
CA SER A 67 -11.85 3.88 -30.82
C SER A 67 -12.87 2.74 -30.66
N GLU A 68 -13.61 2.42 -31.73
CA GLU A 68 -14.64 1.37 -31.70
C GLU A 68 -14.09 -0.03 -31.35
N ASP A 69 -12.79 -0.27 -31.53
CA ASP A 69 -12.13 -1.54 -31.21
C ASP A 69 -11.63 -1.64 -29.75
N CYS A 70 -11.70 -0.57 -28.94
CA CYS A 70 -11.04 -0.52 -27.64
C CYS A 70 -11.56 -1.57 -26.65
N LEU A 71 -12.87 -1.90 -26.70
CA LEU A 71 -13.46 -2.90 -25.80
C LEU A 71 -12.92 -4.29 -26.11
N SER A 72 -12.79 -4.62 -27.40
CA SER A 72 -12.24 -5.90 -27.85
C SER A 72 -10.76 -6.06 -27.52
N ARG A 73 -10.02 -4.94 -27.46
CA ARG A 73 -8.60 -4.88 -27.07
C ARG A 73 -8.38 -4.73 -25.56
N GLY A 74 -9.43 -4.42 -24.80
CA GLY A 74 -9.38 -4.26 -23.35
C GLY A 74 -8.59 -3.03 -22.89
N ASP A 75 -8.60 -1.95 -23.67
CA ASP A 75 -7.77 -0.75 -23.43
C ASP A 75 -8.53 0.58 -23.62
N CYS A 76 -9.86 0.55 -23.48
CA CYS A 76 -10.68 1.76 -23.45
C CYS A 76 -10.33 2.64 -22.25
N CYS A 77 -10.54 3.96 -22.38
CA CYS A 77 -10.64 4.81 -21.20
C CYS A 77 -11.86 4.40 -20.35
N THR A 78 -11.78 4.59 -19.04
CA THR A 78 -12.78 4.04 -18.10
C THR A 78 -14.16 4.70 -18.21
N ASN A 79 -14.24 5.88 -18.83
CA ASN A 79 -15.49 6.60 -19.09
C ASN A 79 -16.01 6.43 -20.54
N TYR A 80 -15.44 5.54 -21.36
CA TYR A 80 -15.79 5.40 -22.77
C TYR A 80 -17.29 5.11 -23.00
N GLN A 81 -17.87 4.12 -22.33
CA GLN A 81 -19.30 3.80 -22.44
C GLN A 81 -20.18 4.98 -22.03
N VAL A 82 -19.78 5.73 -20.99
CA VAL A 82 -20.52 6.90 -20.50
C VAL A 82 -20.51 8.01 -21.55
N VAL A 83 -19.33 8.40 -22.01
CA VAL A 83 -19.16 9.56 -22.90
C VAL A 83 -19.59 9.26 -24.34
N CYS A 84 -19.25 8.07 -24.86
CA CYS A 84 -19.40 7.75 -26.28
C CYS A 84 -20.61 6.89 -26.61
N LYS A 85 -21.19 6.18 -25.64
CA LYS A 85 -22.32 5.27 -25.85
C LYS A 85 -23.57 5.63 -25.02
N GLY A 86 -23.52 6.74 -24.26
CA GLY A 86 -24.66 7.23 -23.48
C GLY A 86 -24.97 6.40 -22.23
N GLY A 87 -23.99 5.65 -21.71
CA GLY A 87 -24.12 4.96 -20.43
C GLY A 87 -24.08 5.91 -19.23
N GLU A 88 -24.38 5.38 -18.05
CA GLU A 88 -24.29 6.10 -16.77
C GLU A 88 -23.06 5.63 -15.97
N HIS A 89 -22.45 6.53 -15.18
CA HIS A 89 -21.39 6.15 -14.27
C HIS A 89 -21.90 5.14 -13.23
N TRP A 90 -21.04 4.24 -12.77
CA TRP A 90 -21.39 3.28 -11.73
C TRP A 90 -21.91 3.97 -10.48
N VAL A 91 -21.36 5.13 -10.10
CA VAL A 91 -21.78 5.86 -8.89
C VAL A 91 -23.22 6.35 -8.94
N ASP A 92 -23.76 6.57 -10.15
CA ASP A 92 -25.09 7.10 -10.37
C ASP A 92 -26.18 6.02 -10.37
N ASP A 93 -25.81 4.74 -10.59
CA ASP A 93 -26.74 3.62 -10.48
C ASP A 93 -27.34 3.52 -9.06
N VAL A 94 -28.48 2.84 -8.92
CA VAL A 94 -29.01 2.48 -7.60
C VAL A 94 -28.21 1.33 -6.97
N CYS A 95 -28.25 1.21 -5.63
CA CYS A 95 -27.74 0.00 -4.97
C CYS A 95 -28.66 -1.18 -5.29
N GLU A 96 -28.08 -2.29 -5.73
CA GLU A 96 -28.81 -3.54 -5.96
C GLU A 96 -28.09 -4.69 -5.26
N ASP A 97 -28.86 -5.62 -4.70
CA ASP A 97 -28.31 -6.82 -4.06
C ASP A 97 -27.72 -7.77 -5.11
N ILE A 98 -26.47 -8.17 -4.88
CA ILE A 98 -25.77 -9.18 -5.69
C ILE A 98 -25.84 -10.51 -4.92
N ARG A 99 -26.91 -11.29 -5.16
CA ARG A 99 -27.12 -12.59 -4.48
C ARG A 99 -26.23 -13.71 -5.01
N THR A 100 -25.91 -13.65 -6.30
CA THR A 100 -25.04 -14.59 -7.00
C THR A 100 -24.10 -13.81 -7.91
N PRO A 101 -22.82 -14.21 -8.04
CA PRO A 101 -21.89 -13.50 -8.91
C PRO A 101 -22.34 -13.53 -10.38
N GLU A 102 -22.39 -12.37 -11.01
CA GLU A 102 -22.74 -12.21 -12.42
C GLU A 102 -21.46 -12.02 -13.25
N CYS A 103 -20.81 -13.12 -13.59
CA CYS A 103 -19.51 -13.12 -14.27
C CYS A 103 -19.62 -13.47 -15.76
N PRO A 104 -18.84 -12.81 -16.65
CA PRO A 104 -18.74 -13.20 -18.05
C PRO A 104 -18.20 -14.63 -18.23
N ALA A 105 -18.39 -15.19 -19.43
CA ALA A 105 -17.89 -16.52 -19.78
C ALA A 105 -16.37 -16.64 -19.56
N GLY A 106 -15.94 -17.81 -19.08
CA GLY A 106 -14.53 -18.10 -18.80
C GLY A 106 -14.03 -17.66 -17.42
N PHE A 107 -14.84 -17.01 -16.59
CA PHE A 107 -14.56 -16.83 -15.15
C PHE A 107 -15.08 -18.03 -14.36
N HIS A 108 -14.18 -18.73 -13.66
CA HIS A 108 -14.55 -19.90 -12.85
C HIS A 108 -14.82 -19.56 -11.38
N ARG A 109 -14.51 -18.33 -10.97
CA ARG A 109 -14.76 -17.78 -9.64
C ARG A 109 -14.72 -16.24 -9.69
N PRO A 110 -15.35 -15.55 -8.74
CA PRO A 110 -15.18 -14.11 -8.55
C PRO A 110 -13.70 -13.74 -8.35
N PRO A 111 -13.13 -12.81 -9.14
CA PRO A 111 -11.85 -12.20 -8.82
C PRO A 111 -11.94 -11.35 -7.54
N LEU A 112 -10.80 -11.13 -6.90
CA LEU A 112 -10.64 -10.24 -5.75
C LEU A 112 -9.71 -9.07 -6.12
N ILE A 113 -10.14 -7.84 -5.89
CA ILE A 113 -9.31 -6.64 -5.95
C ILE A 113 -9.18 -6.05 -4.55
N ILE A 114 -7.95 -5.95 -4.05
CA ILE A 114 -7.62 -5.25 -2.82
C ILE A 114 -7.23 -3.82 -3.19
N PHE A 115 -8.08 -2.85 -2.88
CA PHE A 115 -7.84 -1.43 -3.09
C PHE A 115 -7.30 -0.80 -1.81
N SER A 116 -5.96 -0.76 -1.69
CA SER A 116 -5.27 -0.26 -0.51
C SER A 116 -5.00 1.25 -0.62
N VAL A 117 -5.33 2.01 0.42
CA VAL A 117 -5.11 3.47 0.51
C VAL A 117 -4.34 3.81 1.78
N ASP A 118 -3.09 4.25 1.60
CA ASP A 118 -2.16 4.53 2.69
C ASP A 118 -2.64 5.68 3.57
N GLY A 119 -2.61 5.52 4.90
CA GLY A 119 -2.96 6.58 5.85
C GLY A 119 -4.44 6.99 5.82
N PHE A 120 -5.32 6.16 5.24
CA PHE A 120 -6.76 6.42 5.20
C PHE A 120 -7.40 6.23 6.58
N ARG A 121 -7.39 7.29 7.39
CA ARG A 121 -8.03 7.31 8.72
C ARG A 121 -9.53 7.06 8.61
N ALA A 122 -10.05 6.16 9.44
CA ALA A 122 -11.47 5.80 9.45
C ALA A 122 -12.44 7.01 9.50
N SER A 123 -12.08 8.07 10.24
CA SER A 123 -12.91 9.28 10.34
C SER A 123 -13.05 10.07 9.03
N TYR A 124 -12.21 9.84 8.01
CA TYR A 124 -12.35 10.49 6.70
C TYR A 124 -13.66 10.09 6.00
N THR A 125 -14.19 8.88 6.28
CA THR A 125 -15.50 8.44 5.78
C THR A 125 -16.65 9.36 6.21
N LYS A 126 -16.50 10.12 7.31
CA LYS A 126 -17.51 11.09 7.76
C LYS A 126 -17.72 12.25 6.78
N ASN A 127 -16.78 12.50 5.88
CA ASN A 127 -16.95 13.48 4.82
C ASN A 127 -18.04 13.05 3.80
N GLY A 128 -18.35 11.74 3.75
CA GLY A 128 -19.48 11.15 3.02
C GLY A 128 -19.52 11.45 1.52
N ARG A 129 -20.72 11.34 0.95
CA ARG A 129 -20.97 11.46 -0.50
C ARG A 129 -20.54 12.80 -1.12
N LYS A 130 -20.44 13.88 -0.33
CA LYS A 130 -20.05 15.21 -0.82
C LYS A 130 -18.57 15.28 -1.24
N VAL A 131 -17.73 14.45 -0.64
CA VAL A 131 -16.28 14.42 -0.93
C VAL A 131 -15.89 13.12 -1.62
N MET A 132 -16.51 12.00 -1.25
CA MET A 132 -16.14 10.68 -1.76
C MET A 132 -17.39 9.86 -2.14
N PRO A 133 -18.10 10.23 -3.22
CA PRO A 133 -19.34 9.55 -3.61
C PRO A 133 -19.16 8.08 -3.98
N ASN A 134 -18.04 7.67 -4.63
CA ASN A 134 -17.79 6.27 -5.00
C ASN A 134 -17.50 5.41 -3.77
N ILE A 135 -16.61 5.88 -2.88
CA ILE A 135 -16.27 5.20 -1.62
C ILE A 135 -17.52 5.10 -0.74
N GLU A 136 -18.30 6.18 -0.65
CA GLU A 136 -19.54 6.17 0.13
C GLU A 136 -20.55 5.17 -0.43
N LYS A 137 -20.69 5.07 -1.75
CA LYS A 137 -21.56 4.07 -2.38
C LYS A 137 -21.08 2.64 -2.08
N LEU A 138 -19.78 2.35 -2.17
CA LEU A 138 -19.25 1.04 -1.76
C LEU A 138 -19.52 0.74 -0.28
N ARG A 139 -19.40 1.75 0.58
CA ARG A 139 -19.63 1.62 2.03
C ARG A 139 -21.11 1.34 2.35
N THR A 140 -22.05 1.97 1.65
CA THR A 140 -23.49 1.86 1.92
C THR A 140 -24.17 0.71 1.19
N CYS A 141 -23.78 0.39 -0.05
CA CYS A 141 -24.30 -0.76 -0.78
C CYS A 141 -23.60 -2.08 -0.37
N GLY A 142 -22.39 -2.01 0.17
CA GLY A 142 -21.58 -3.17 0.56
C GLY A 142 -21.58 -3.47 2.06
N THR A 143 -20.58 -4.24 2.49
CA THR A 143 -20.32 -4.50 3.92
C THR A 143 -19.21 -3.57 4.42
N HIS A 144 -19.43 -2.89 5.55
CA HIS A 144 -18.43 -2.02 6.16
C HIS A 144 -18.36 -2.18 7.68
N ALA A 145 -17.21 -1.85 8.25
CA ALA A 145 -17.03 -1.66 9.69
C ALA A 145 -16.85 -0.16 10.00
N PRO A 146 -17.20 0.32 11.21
CA PRO A 146 -16.94 1.70 11.60
C PRO A 146 -15.44 2.07 11.56
N TYR A 147 -14.57 1.10 11.81
CA TYR A 147 -13.12 1.19 11.66
C TYR A 147 -12.51 -0.22 11.63
N MET A 148 -11.31 -0.33 11.07
CA MET A 148 -10.45 -1.51 11.17
C MET A 148 -9.26 -1.18 12.07
N ARG A 149 -8.88 -2.10 12.96
CA ARG A 149 -7.76 -1.90 13.88
C ARG A 149 -6.45 -2.33 13.21
N PRO A 150 -5.45 -1.44 13.03
CA PRO A 150 -4.14 -1.81 12.53
C PRO A 150 -3.32 -2.57 13.59
N VAL A 151 -2.24 -3.23 13.16
CA VAL A 151 -1.23 -3.78 14.07
C VAL A 151 -0.26 -2.69 14.55
N TYR A 152 0.46 -3.01 15.63
CA TYR A 152 1.53 -2.16 16.13
C TYR A 152 2.89 -2.60 15.53
N PRO A 153 3.74 -1.66 15.07
CA PRO A 153 3.48 -0.22 14.96
C PRO A 153 2.55 0.10 13.79
N THR A 154 1.77 1.17 13.94
CA THR A 154 0.84 1.67 12.92
C THR A 154 1.59 2.41 11.81
N LYS A 155 2.31 1.62 10.99
CA LYS A 155 3.15 2.05 9.87
C LYS A 155 2.91 1.16 8.65
N THR A 156 3.19 1.70 7.47
CA THR A 156 2.94 1.08 6.17
C THR A 156 3.42 -0.37 6.03
N PHE A 157 4.72 -0.63 6.05
CA PHE A 157 5.24 -1.97 5.76
C PHE A 157 4.75 -3.04 6.75
N PRO A 158 4.74 -2.80 8.07
CA PRO A 158 4.15 -3.73 9.03
C PRO A 158 2.67 -4.06 8.74
N ASN A 159 1.84 -3.05 8.45
CA ASN A 159 0.40 -3.25 8.27
C ASN A 159 0.07 -3.87 6.90
N LEU A 160 0.68 -3.40 5.81
CA LEU A 160 0.49 -4.00 4.48
C LEU A 160 0.90 -5.48 4.49
N TYR A 161 2.04 -5.81 5.09
CA TYR A 161 2.51 -7.19 5.13
C TYR A 161 1.72 -8.06 6.10
N THR A 162 1.23 -7.50 7.22
CA THR A 162 0.23 -8.16 8.07
C THR A 162 -1.03 -8.51 7.29
N MET A 163 -1.58 -7.58 6.49
CA MET A 163 -2.77 -7.85 5.68
C MET A 163 -2.50 -8.96 4.66
N ALA A 164 -1.30 -9.02 4.09
CA ALA A 164 -0.92 -10.04 3.14
C ALA A 164 -0.76 -11.43 3.78
N THR A 165 -0.32 -11.54 5.04
CA THR A 165 0.05 -12.81 5.68
C THR A 165 -0.89 -13.27 6.80
N GLY A 166 -1.70 -12.37 7.38
CA GLY A 166 -2.49 -12.63 8.59
C GLY A 166 -1.67 -12.81 9.86
N LEU A 167 -0.43 -12.30 9.91
CA LEU A 167 0.51 -12.50 11.02
C LEU A 167 0.83 -11.18 11.72
N TYR A 168 1.23 -11.23 12.99
CA TYR A 168 1.80 -10.06 13.65
C TYR A 168 3.22 -9.74 13.13
N PRO A 169 3.66 -8.47 13.25
CA PRO A 169 5.01 -8.06 12.87
C PRO A 169 6.14 -8.86 13.51
N GLU A 170 5.98 -9.26 14.77
CA GLU A 170 6.98 -10.09 15.43
C GLU A 170 7.15 -11.47 14.76
N SER A 171 6.12 -11.99 14.10
CA SER A 171 6.14 -13.29 13.41
C SER A 171 6.57 -13.18 11.95
N HIS A 172 6.03 -12.23 11.20
CA HIS A 172 6.38 -12.07 9.77
C HIS A 172 7.71 -11.32 9.55
N GLY A 173 8.26 -10.70 10.60
CA GLY A 173 9.61 -10.11 10.61
C GLY A 173 9.72 -8.68 10.10
N ILE A 174 8.63 -8.09 9.63
CA ILE A 174 8.58 -6.68 9.16
C ILE A 174 8.06 -5.82 10.30
N ILE A 175 8.93 -5.54 11.28
CA ILE A 175 8.59 -4.87 12.55
C ILE A 175 8.53 -3.34 12.45
N GLY A 176 8.92 -2.74 11.32
CA GLY A 176 8.88 -1.30 11.10
C GLY A 176 9.31 -0.91 9.68
N ASN A 177 9.08 0.36 9.32
CA ASN A 177 9.55 0.94 8.06
C ASN A 177 11.10 1.08 8.00
N SER A 178 11.73 1.12 9.17
CA SER A 178 13.18 1.03 9.37
C SER A 178 13.48 0.01 10.46
N MET A 179 14.45 -0.88 10.21
CA MET A 179 14.79 -1.99 11.11
C MET A 179 16.28 -2.33 11.00
N TYR A 180 16.84 -2.97 12.02
CA TYR A 180 18.16 -3.60 11.96
C TYR A 180 18.03 -5.06 12.39
N ASP A 181 18.69 -5.96 11.69
CA ASP A 181 18.78 -7.38 12.08
C ASP A 181 20.23 -7.68 12.52
N PRO A 182 20.47 -7.97 13.80
CA PRO A 182 21.83 -8.18 14.32
C PRO A 182 22.48 -9.46 13.78
N VAL A 183 21.70 -10.41 13.26
CA VAL A 183 22.26 -11.64 12.63
C VAL A 183 22.70 -11.36 11.20
N PHE A 184 22.00 -10.48 10.50
CA PHE A 184 22.36 -10.10 9.13
C PHE A 184 23.39 -8.98 9.07
N ASP A 185 23.61 -8.30 10.21
CA ASP A 185 24.34 -7.05 10.31
C ASP A 185 23.95 -6.04 9.21
N ALA A 186 22.64 -5.87 9.03
CA ALA A 186 22.08 -5.08 7.95
C ALA A 186 20.89 -4.24 8.40
N ALA A 187 20.72 -3.08 7.77
CA ALA A 187 19.61 -2.17 8.02
C ALA A 187 18.59 -2.23 6.87
N PHE A 188 17.33 -2.44 7.21
CA PHE A 188 16.19 -2.31 6.31
C PHE A 188 15.65 -0.87 6.35
N SER A 189 15.28 -0.34 5.19
CA SER A 189 14.59 0.94 5.06
C SER A 189 13.63 0.93 3.86
N LEU A 190 12.62 1.81 3.91
CA LEU A 190 11.77 2.14 2.74
C LEU A 190 12.60 2.55 1.52
N ARG A 191 13.71 3.25 1.76
CA ARG A 191 14.64 3.69 0.71
C ARG A 191 15.76 2.68 0.52
N GLY A 192 16.30 2.62 -0.69
CA GLY A 192 17.42 1.73 -1.02
C GLY A 192 16.99 0.32 -1.43
N ARG A 193 18.00 -0.53 -1.60
CA ARG A 193 17.85 -1.86 -2.23
C ARG A 193 17.63 -3.00 -1.25
N GLU A 194 17.98 -2.82 0.03
CA GLU A 194 17.97 -3.91 1.01
C GLU A 194 16.56 -4.51 1.21
N LYS A 195 15.50 -3.69 1.06
CA LYS A 195 14.12 -4.15 1.11
C LYS A 195 13.76 -5.20 0.06
N PHE A 196 14.50 -5.30 -1.04
CA PHE A 196 14.27 -6.30 -2.08
C PHE A 196 14.85 -7.67 -1.69
N ASN A 197 15.66 -7.76 -0.64
CA ASN A 197 16.22 -9.03 -0.20
C ASN A 197 15.16 -9.88 0.52
N HIS A 198 14.88 -11.07 -0.01
CA HIS A 198 13.85 -11.98 0.51
C HIS A 198 14.06 -12.36 1.99
N ARG A 199 15.29 -12.28 2.53
CA ARG A 199 15.63 -12.61 3.93
C ARG A 199 14.86 -11.81 4.99
N TRP A 200 14.30 -10.65 4.62
CA TRP A 200 13.49 -9.83 5.52
C TRP A 200 12.07 -10.35 5.69
N TRP A 201 11.54 -11.04 4.68
CA TRP A 201 10.12 -11.28 4.50
C TRP A 201 9.75 -12.71 4.93
N GLY A 202 9.29 -12.84 6.18
CA GLY A 202 8.79 -14.12 6.71
C GLY A 202 7.35 -14.42 6.30
N GLY A 203 6.80 -15.52 6.81
CA GLY A 203 5.41 -15.93 6.57
C GLY A 203 5.14 -16.34 5.12
N GLN A 204 3.86 -16.40 4.76
CA GLN A 204 3.42 -16.70 3.39
C GLN A 204 2.32 -15.71 2.98
N PRO A 205 2.64 -14.71 2.12
CA PRO A 205 1.64 -13.73 1.70
C PRO A 205 0.62 -14.34 0.72
N ILE A 206 -0.55 -13.71 0.64
CA ILE A 206 -1.71 -14.22 -0.11
C ILE A 206 -1.42 -14.55 -1.57
N TRP A 207 -0.55 -13.80 -2.25
CA TRP A 207 -0.17 -14.10 -3.64
C TRP A 207 0.65 -15.39 -3.76
N ILE A 208 1.51 -15.71 -2.78
CA ILE A 208 2.23 -16.99 -2.74
C ILE A 208 1.26 -18.12 -2.39
N THR A 209 0.33 -17.89 -1.45
CA THR A 209 -0.72 -18.87 -1.12
C THR A 209 -1.58 -19.19 -2.34
N ALA A 210 -1.99 -18.18 -3.11
CA ALA A 210 -2.77 -18.33 -4.33
C ALA A 210 -2.01 -19.17 -5.37
N VAL A 211 -0.77 -18.79 -5.68
CA VAL A 211 0.04 -19.50 -6.70
C VAL A 211 0.29 -20.95 -6.30
N LYS A 212 0.61 -21.22 -5.04
CA LYS A 212 0.78 -22.60 -4.53
C LYS A 212 -0.49 -23.46 -4.65
N GLN A 213 -1.66 -22.85 -4.77
CA GLN A 213 -2.94 -23.52 -4.96
C GLN A 213 -3.45 -23.44 -6.41
N GLY A 214 -2.57 -23.12 -7.37
CA GLY A 214 -2.92 -23.03 -8.79
C GLY A 214 -3.76 -21.82 -9.17
N VAL A 215 -3.83 -20.80 -8.30
CA VAL A 215 -4.55 -19.54 -8.56
C VAL A 215 -3.56 -18.45 -8.93
N LYS A 216 -3.70 -17.87 -10.13
CA LYS A 216 -2.84 -16.78 -10.59
C LYS A 216 -3.09 -15.49 -9.82
N ALA A 217 -2.03 -14.76 -9.52
CA ALA A 217 -2.07 -13.48 -8.84
C ALA A 217 -1.38 -12.39 -9.68
N GLY A 218 -2.02 -11.22 -9.78
CA GLY A 218 -1.41 -10.02 -10.34
C GLY A 218 -0.44 -9.38 -9.36
N SER A 219 0.27 -8.34 -9.79
CA SER A 219 1.21 -7.63 -8.90
C SER A 219 0.51 -7.03 -7.69
N PHE A 220 1.17 -7.12 -6.53
CA PHE A 220 0.76 -6.49 -5.27
C PHE A 220 1.57 -5.23 -4.95
N PHE A 221 2.55 -4.91 -5.79
CA PHE A 221 3.44 -3.77 -5.63
C PHE A 221 3.39 -2.91 -6.87
N TRP A 222 3.42 -1.61 -6.69
CA TRP A 222 3.44 -0.63 -7.77
C TRP A 222 4.64 0.29 -7.59
N SER A 223 5.31 0.63 -8.69
CA SER A 223 6.35 1.66 -8.63
C SER A 223 5.70 3.03 -8.49
N ASN A 224 6.30 3.90 -7.67
CA ASN A 224 5.79 5.26 -7.45
C ASN A 224 5.79 6.11 -8.74
N VAL A 225 6.49 5.69 -9.79
CA VAL A 225 6.48 6.37 -11.11
C VAL A 225 5.29 5.95 -11.98
N ILE A 226 4.51 4.95 -11.59
CA ILE A 226 3.30 4.54 -12.30
C ILE A 226 2.12 5.32 -11.70
N SER A 227 1.46 6.13 -12.53
CA SER A 227 0.27 6.92 -12.16
C SER A 227 -0.88 6.03 -11.69
N HIS A 228 -1.76 6.53 -10.83
CA HIS A 228 -2.88 5.74 -10.30
C HIS A 228 -3.82 5.27 -11.42
N GLU A 229 -4.07 6.12 -12.41
CA GLU A 229 -4.87 5.82 -13.59
C GLU A 229 -4.27 4.65 -14.39
N ARG A 230 -2.94 4.65 -14.62
CA ARG A 230 -2.26 3.53 -15.29
C ARG A 230 -2.35 2.24 -14.47
N ARG A 231 -2.29 2.31 -13.13
CA ARG A 231 -2.48 1.12 -12.26
C ARG A 231 -3.88 0.53 -12.47
N ILE A 232 -4.92 1.36 -12.50
CA ILE A 232 -6.30 0.93 -12.77
C ILE A 232 -6.44 0.31 -14.16
N LEU A 233 -5.96 0.99 -15.21
CA LEU A 233 -6.02 0.46 -16.58
C LEU A 233 -5.27 -0.87 -16.72
N THR A 234 -4.14 -1.04 -16.03
CA THR A 234 -3.40 -2.30 -16.01
C THR A 234 -4.21 -3.43 -15.38
N ILE A 235 -4.88 -3.18 -14.24
CA ILE A 235 -5.75 -4.18 -13.61
C ILE A 235 -6.91 -4.55 -14.54
N LEU A 236 -7.55 -3.55 -15.17
CA LEU A 236 -8.64 -3.78 -16.13
C LEU A 236 -8.19 -4.58 -17.35
N GLN A 237 -7.00 -4.27 -17.90
CA GLN A 237 -6.41 -5.03 -19.00
C GLN A 237 -6.07 -6.47 -18.57
N TRP A 238 -5.57 -6.68 -17.36
CA TRP A 238 -5.34 -8.05 -16.87
C TRP A 238 -6.65 -8.84 -16.70
N LEU A 239 -7.76 -8.17 -16.39
CA LEU A 239 -9.09 -8.81 -16.31
C LEU A 239 -9.65 -9.23 -17.69
N THR A 240 -9.13 -8.70 -18.80
CA THR A 240 -9.53 -9.11 -20.16
C THR A 240 -8.68 -10.24 -20.74
N LEU A 241 -7.61 -10.65 -20.04
CA LEU A 241 -6.75 -11.75 -20.49
C LEU A 241 -7.52 -13.08 -20.65
N PRO A 242 -7.04 -14.00 -21.50
CA PRO A 242 -7.57 -15.36 -21.60
C PRO A 242 -7.61 -16.08 -20.24
N SER A 243 -8.56 -17.01 -20.06
CA SER A 243 -8.81 -17.67 -18.76
C SER A 243 -7.61 -18.43 -18.20
N ASN A 244 -6.73 -18.93 -19.06
CA ASN A 244 -5.50 -19.61 -18.68
C ASN A 244 -4.38 -18.66 -18.23
N GLU A 245 -4.48 -17.35 -18.47
CA GLU A 245 -3.47 -16.35 -18.09
C GLU A 245 -3.98 -15.35 -17.04
N ARG A 246 -5.29 -15.15 -16.97
CA ARG A 246 -5.93 -14.15 -16.13
C ARG A 246 -5.75 -14.42 -14.63
N PRO A 247 -5.26 -13.44 -13.85
CA PRO A 247 -5.24 -13.54 -12.39
C PRO A 247 -6.63 -13.56 -11.74
N TYR A 248 -6.71 -14.03 -10.51
CA TYR A 248 -7.92 -13.94 -9.67
C TYR A 248 -7.71 -13.12 -8.39
N ALA A 249 -6.48 -12.73 -8.08
CA ALA A 249 -6.16 -11.82 -6.99
C ALA A 249 -5.34 -10.65 -7.52
N TYR A 250 -5.79 -9.44 -7.23
CA TYR A 250 -5.21 -8.18 -7.68
C TYR A 250 -5.06 -7.25 -6.47
N ALA A 251 -4.09 -6.35 -6.51
CA ALA A 251 -4.05 -5.25 -5.57
C ALA A 251 -3.75 -3.93 -6.27
N PHE A 252 -4.47 -2.90 -5.88
CA PHE A 252 -4.14 -1.50 -6.10
C PHE A 252 -3.58 -0.93 -4.80
N TYR A 253 -2.62 -0.03 -4.91
CA TYR A 253 -2.11 0.73 -3.76
C TYR A 253 -2.03 2.21 -4.14
N SER A 254 -2.45 3.08 -3.24
CA SER A 254 -2.28 4.52 -3.32
C SER A 254 -1.47 5.01 -2.14
N GLU A 255 -0.44 5.82 -2.42
CA GLU A 255 0.38 6.53 -1.44
C GLU A 255 -0.39 7.69 -0.79
N GLN A 256 -1.56 8.04 -1.32
CA GLN A 256 -2.48 9.02 -0.77
C GLN A 256 -3.61 8.31 0.01
N PRO A 257 -4.18 8.95 1.06
CA PRO A 257 -3.91 10.32 1.50
C PRO A 257 -2.71 10.48 2.44
N ASP A 258 -1.92 9.44 2.72
CA ASP A 258 -0.80 9.49 3.68
C ASP A 258 0.19 10.63 3.42
N ILE A 259 0.68 10.78 2.17
CA ILE A 259 1.61 11.87 1.82
C ILE A 259 1.02 13.25 2.14
N ALA A 260 -0.24 13.49 1.74
CA ALA A 260 -0.90 14.76 2.03
C ALA A 260 -1.17 14.92 3.53
N GLY A 261 -1.55 13.85 4.22
CA GLY A 261 -1.77 13.83 5.67
C GLY A 261 -0.51 14.17 6.46
N HIS A 262 0.65 13.67 6.02
CA HIS A 262 1.94 14.06 6.60
C HIS A 262 2.28 15.53 6.40
N ARG A 263 1.88 16.14 5.28
CA ARG A 263 2.17 17.55 4.99
C ARG A 263 1.19 18.52 5.66
N TYR A 264 -0.09 18.18 5.73
CA TYR A 264 -1.16 19.11 6.12
C TYR A 264 -1.94 18.67 7.38
N GLY A 265 -1.61 17.52 7.95
CA GLY A 265 -2.37 16.91 9.04
C GLY A 265 -3.72 16.31 8.57
N PRO A 266 -4.42 15.60 9.45
CA PRO A 266 -5.71 14.97 9.16
C PRO A 266 -6.89 15.98 9.18
N THR A 267 -6.78 17.07 8.42
CA THR A 267 -7.73 18.21 8.42
C THR A 267 -8.55 18.27 7.12
N GLU A 268 -9.46 19.25 7.00
CA GLU A 268 -10.25 19.49 5.78
C GLU A 268 -9.38 19.80 4.55
N MET A 269 -8.11 20.18 4.73
CA MET A 269 -7.14 20.36 3.65
C MET A 269 -6.93 19.08 2.81
N LEU A 270 -7.32 17.91 3.34
CA LEU A 270 -7.28 16.65 2.60
C LEU A 270 -8.46 16.43 1.65
N HIS A 271 -9.50 17.27 1.65
CA HIS A 271 -10.69 17.05 0.82
C HIS A 271 -10.38 16.92 -0.67
N HIS A 272 -9.42 17.70 -1.19
CA HIS A 272 -8.96 17.54 -2.57
C HIS A 272 -8.36 16.15 -2.81
N THR A 273 -7.38 15.75 -1.99
CA THR A 273 -6.75 14.42 -2.09
C THR A 273 -7.76 13.28 -1.96
N LEU A 274 -8.74 13.42 -1.08
CA LEU A 274 -9.80 12.43 -0.90
C LEU A 274 -10.70 12.34 -2.15
N ARG A 275 -11.02 13.46 -2.81
CA ARG A 275 -11.74 13.46 -4.09
C ARG A 275 -10.94 12.77 -5.20
N GLU A 276 -9.63 12.98 -5.26
CA GLU A 276 -8.78 12.32 -6.26
C GLU A 276 -8.77 10.79 -6.06
N ILE A 277 -8.65 10.31 -4.83
CA ILE A 277 -8.74 8.87 -4.54
C ILE A 277 -10.12 8.31 -4.90
N ASP A 278 -11.18 9.05 -4.57
CA ASP A 278 -12.55 8.66 -4.94
C ASP A 278 -12.75 8.60 -6.45
N LYS A 279 -12.14 9.53 -7.20
CA LYS A 279 -12.12 9.54 -8.66
C LYS A 279 -11.43 8.30 -9.22
N ILE A 280 -10.26 7.91 -8.68
CA ILE A 280 -9.56 6.69 -9.09
C ILE A 280 -10.42 5.44 -8.82
N LEU A 281 -11.14 5.39 -7.70
CA LEU A 281 -12.07 4.30 -7.43
C LEU A 281 -13.26 4.30 -8.40
N GLY A 282 -13.79 5.48 -8.74
CA GLY A 282 -14.80 5.64 -9.78
C GLY A 282 -14.34 5.11 -11.13
N GLN A 283 -13.10 5.42 -11.55
CA GLN A 283 -12.51 4.86 -12.76
C GLN A 283 -12.46 3.32 -12.74
N LEU A 284 -12.07 2.73 -11.60
CA LEU A 284 -12.11 1.28 -11.45
C LEU A 284 -13.53 0.73 -11.61
N MET A 285 -14.51 1.31 -10.91
CA MET A 285 -15.89 0.84 -10.93
C MET A 285 -16.55 1.00 -12.30
N ASP A 286 -16.32 2.12 -12.97
CA ASP A 286 -16.78 2.35 -14.34
C ASP A 286 -16.11 1.35 -15.30
N GLY A 287 -14.79 1.17 -15.21
CA GLY A 287 -14.07 0.15 -15.98
C GLY A 287 -14.63 -1.25 -15.79
N LEU A 288 -14.91 -1.66 -14.55
CA LEU A 288 -15.55 -2.93 -14.25
C LEU A 288 -16.98 -3.01 -14.79
N LYS A 289 -17.75 -1.92 -14.77
CA LYS A 289 -19.10 -1.85 -15.36
C LYS A 289 -19.03 -2.05 -16.87
N GLN A 290 -18.12 -1.36 -17.56
CA GLN A 290 -17.88 -1.51 -19.00
C GLN A 290 -17.51 -2.95 -19.41
N LEU A 291 -16.81 -3.68 -18.54
CA LEU A 291 -16.42 -5.08 -18.76
C LEU A 291 -17.46 -6.11 -18.27
N ASN A 292 -18.63 -5.67 -17.80
CA ASN A 292 -19.64 -6.51 -17.15
C ASN A 292 -19.09 -7.33 -15.96
N LEU A 293 -18.16 -6.72 -15.20
CA LEU A 293 -17.49 -7.32 -14.04
C LEU A 293 -17.87 -6.66 -12.69
N HIS A 294 -18.56 -5.52 -12.70
CA HIS A 294 -18.97 -4.78 -11.50
C HIS A 294 -19.88 -5.57 -10.53
N ARG A 295 -20.55 -6.64 -11.02
CA ARG A 295 -21.37 -7.58 -10.22
C ARG A 295 -20.74 -8.98 -10.11
N CYS A 296 -19.49 -9.13 -10.55
CA CYS A 296 -18.70 -10.36 -10.48
C CYS A 296 -17.57 -10.24 -9.46
N VAL A 297 -16.83 -9.13 -9.47
CA VAL A 297 -15.60 -8.93 -8.71
C VAL A 297 -15.91 -8.58 -7.26
N ASN A 298 -15.17 -9.19 -6.33
CA ASN A 298 -15.13 -8.75 -4.94
C ASN A 298 -14.09 -7.63 -4.78
N ILE A 299 -14.46 -6.55 -4.11
CA ILE A 299 -13.56 -5.42 -3.83
C ILE A 299 -13.41 -5.26 -2.32
N ILE A 300 -12.16 -5.20 -1.86
CA ILE A 300 -11.82 -4.82 -0.49
C ILE A 300 -11.16 -3.44 -0.56
N PHE A 301 -11.88 -2.41 -0.13
CA PHE A 301 -11.31 -1.08 0.10
C PHE A 301 -10.75 -1.01 1.52
N VAL A 302 -9.45 -0.74 1.67
CA VAL A 302 -8.78 -0.89 2.97
C VAL A 302 -7.66 0.13 3.17
N GLY A 303 -7.57 0.67 4.39
CA GLY A 303 -6.43 1.46 4.84
C GLY A 303 -5.50 0.65 5.72
N ASP A 304 -4.20 0.93 5.65
CA ASP A 304 -3.16 0.28 6.44
C ASP A 304 -3.04 0.88 7.86
N HIS A 305 -3.22 2.19 7.99
CA HIS A 305 -3.31 2.91 9.25
C HIS A 305 -4.09 4.23 9.12
N GLY A 306 -4.26 4.92 10.25
CA GLY A 306 -4.77 6.30 10.26
C GLY A 306 -3.67 7.34 10.17
N MET A 307 -4.02 8.58 10.47
CA MET A 307 -3.12 9.73 10.52
C MET A 307 -3.43 10.56 11.77
N GLU A 308 -2.42 11.15 12.38
CA GLU A 308 -2.58 12.00 13.56
C GLU A 308 -1.90 13.36 13.33
N GLU A 309 -2.40 14.40 14.00
CA GLU A 309 -1.73 15.68 14.03
C GLU A 309 -0.47 15.61 14.90
N ALA A 310 0.70 15.79 14.28
CA ALA A 310 1.98 15.85 14.98
C ALA A 310 2.82 17.02 14.45
N THR A 311 3.34 17.85 15.36
CA THR A 311 4.16 19.01 15.03
C THR A 311 5.56 18.86 15.62
N CYS A 312 6.54 19.61 15.11
CA CYS A 312 7.90 19.58 15.65
C CYS A 312 7.97 20.08 17.10
N ASP A 313 7.07 20.98 17.49
CA ASP A 313 6.98 21.54 18.85
C ASP A 313 6.66 20.46 19.90
N ARG A 314 5.98 19.38 19.49
CA ARG A 314 5.62 18.23 20.34
C ARG A 314 6.64 17.10 20.18
N THR A 315 7.91 17.41 20.45
CA THR A 315 9.01 16.43 20.39
C THR A 315 9.75 16.36 21.72
N GLU A 316 9.80 15.17 22.30
CA GLU A 316 10.64 14.86 23.46
C GLU A 316 12.04 14.44 22.99
N TYR A 317 13.07 15.13 23.46
CA TYR A 317 14.46 14.85 23.08
C TYR A 317 15.17 14.05 24.17
N LEU A 318 15.77 12.91 23.82
CA LEU A 318 16.43 12.02 24.79
C LEU A 318 17.61 12.66 25.52
N ASN A 319 18.28 13.64 24.90
CA ASN A 319 19.38 14.39 25.52
C ASN A 319 18.93 15.24 26.73
N THR A 320 17.63 15.46 26.90
CA THR A 320 17.08 16.13 28.09
C THR A 320 16.90 15.18 29.28
N TYR A 321 17.07 13.87 29.06
CA TYR A 321 16.91 12.82 30.08
C TYR A 321 18.19 12.04 30.36
N LEU A 322 19.00 11.80 29.31
CA LEU A 322 20.20 10.99 29.37
C LEU A 322 21.43 11.88 29.23
N THR A 323 22.43 11.64 30.08
CA THR A 323 23.71 12.37 30.06
C THR A 323 24.59 12.02 28.86
N ASN A 324 24.44 10.81 28.30
CA ASN A 324 25.15 10.38 27.10
C ASN A 324 24.18 9.69 26.13
N VAL A 325 23.94 10.34 25.00
CA VAL A 325 23.15 9.81 23.88
C VAL A 325 24.01 9.32 22.71
N ASP A 326 25.33 9.58 22.74
CA ASP A 326 26.24 9.24 21.63
C ASP A 326 26.52 7.73 21.53
N ASP A 327 26.30 7.02 22.63
CA ASP A 327 26.50 5.56 22.75
C ASP A 327 25.28 4.74 22.28
N ILE A 328 24.16 5.40 21.95
CA ILE A 328 22.92 4.74 21.55
C ILE A 328 22.52 5.10 20.11
N ILE A 329 21.71 4.22 19.51
CA ILE A 329 20.97 4.48 18.28
C ILE A 329 19.49 4.46 18.64
N LEU A 330 18.80 5.55 18.35
CA LEU A 330 17.35 5.66 18.43
C LEU A 330 16.74 5.48 17.04
N ILE A 331 15.68 4.69 16.95
CA ILE A 331 14.70 4.76 15.87
C ILE A 331 13.59 5.71 16.34
N PRO A 332 13.52 6.95 15.82
CA PRO A 332 12.72 8.02 16.41
C PRO A 332 11.30 8.11 15.82
N GLY A 333 10.53 9.08 16.29
CA GLY A 333 9.23 9.48 15.77
C GLY A 333 8.08 9.11 16.71
N THR A 334 6.99 8.57 16.16
CA THR A 334 5.76 8.20 16.89
C THR A 334 5.91 6.95 17.78
N LEU A 335 7.12 6.40 17.84
CA LEU A 335 7.59 5.36 18.74
C LEU A 335 9.10 5.55 18.88
N GLY A 336 9.68 5.07 19.97
CA GLY A 336 11.13 4.99 20.12
C GLY A 336 11.59 3.54 20.22
N ARG A 337 12.69 3.18 19.56
CA ARG A 337 13.41 1.93 19.84
C ARG A 337 14.89 2.22 20.01
N ILE A 338 15.48 1.79 21.11
CA ILE A 338 16.86 2.11 21.47
C ILE A 338 17.71 0.84 21.45
N ARG A 339 18.85 0.91 20.76
CA ARG A 339 19.94 -0.08 20.86
C ARG A 339 21.28 0.59 21.10
N ALA A 340 22.27 -0.19 21.51
CA ALA A 340 23.65 0.26 21.55
C ALA A 340 24.15 0.62 20.14
N LYS A 341 24.99 1.65 20.03
CA LYS A 341 25.66 2.01 18.78
C LYS A 341 26.73 0.99 18.38
N ALA A 342 27.44 0.43 19.36
CA ALA A 342 28.40 -0.64 19.17
C ALA A 342 27.94 -1.89 19.93
N ASN A 343 27.91 -3.05 19.25
CA ASN A 343 27.51 -4.33 19.84
C ASN A 343 28.44 -4.76 21.00
N SER A 344 29.68 -4.24 21.04
CA SER A 344 30.67 -4.50 22.09
C SER A 344 30.62 -3.52 23.27
N ASN A 345 29.64 -2.60 23.31
CA ASN A 345 29.57 -1.62 24.40
C ASN A 345 29.13 -2.28 25.72
N VAL A 346 30.11 -2.68 26.53
CA VAL A 346 29.90 -3.31 27.85
C VAL A 346 29.19 -2.36 28.84
N ARG A 347 29.21 -1.04 28.58
CA ARG A 347 28.52 -0.05 29.42
C ARG A 347 27.03 0.10 29.11
N TYR A 348 26.55 -0.50 28.01
CA TYR A 348 25.14 -0.43 27.64
C TYR A 348 24.29 -1.36 28.53
N ASP A 349 23.54 -0.78 29.46
CA ASP A 349 22.56 -1.50 30.28
C ASP A 349 21.13 -1.02 29.95
N PRO A 350 20.32 -1.84 29.26
CA PRO A 350 18.92 -1.53 28.97
C PRO A 350 18.07 -1.21 30.19
N LYS A 351 18.31 -1.89 31.33
CA LYS A 351 17.52 -1.67 32.55
C LYS A 351 17.83 -0.30 33.15
N ALA A 352 19.11 0.08 33.19
CA ALA A 352 19.53 1.40 33.65
C ALA A 352 18.96 2.52 32.76
N ILE A 353 18.98 2.36 31.43
CA ILE A 353 18.39 3.35 30.52
C ILE A 353 16.88 3.48 30.75
N VAL A 354 16.14 2.36 30.87
CA VAL A 354 14.70 2.40 31.17
C VAL A 354 14.44 3.10 32.50
N ALA A 355 15.20 2.80 33.55
CA ALA A 355 15.08 3.48 34.85
C ALA A 355 15.37 4.98 34.76
N ASN A 356 16.38 5.37 33.99
CA ASN A 356 16.75 6.76 33.75
C ASN A 356 15.73 7.53 32.89
N LEU A 357 14.86 6.84 32.15
CA LEU A 357 13.77 7.43 31.39
C LEU A 357 12.41 7.35 32.11
N THR A 358 12.33 6.70 33.27
CA THR A 358 11.06 6.45 33.98
C THR A 358 10.72 7.62 34.89
N CYS A 359 9.56 8.25 34.64
CA CYS A 359 8.95 9.27 35.51
C CYS A 359 9.89 10.45 35.83
N LYS A 360 10.64 10.96 34.84
CA LYS A 360 11.60 12.05 35.05
C LYS A 360 11.00 13.44 34.97
N LYS A 361 9.90 13.60 34.23
CA LYS A 361 9.11 14.83 34.17
C LYS A 361 7.66 14.53 34.51
N ILE A 362 6.96 15.51 35.08
CA ILE A 362 5.53 15.41 35.41
C ILE A 362 4.69 15.30 34.12
N ASP A 363 5.10 16.03 33.09
CA ASP A 363 4.50 16.15 31.76
C ASP A 363 5.27 15.30 30.71
N GLN A 364 5.79 14.13 31.10
CA GLN A 364 6.53 13.28 30.18
C GLN A 364 5.59 12.59 29.16
N HIS A 365 5.83 12.80 27.87
CA HIS A 365 4.94 12.34 26.79
C HIS A 365 5.37 11.02 26.10
N PHE A 366 6.18 10.23 26.79
CA PHE A 366 6.50 8.85 26.39
C PHE A 366 6.73 7.98 27.62
N LYS A 367 6.56 6.67 27.47
CA LYS A 367 6.83 5.69 28.54
C LYS A 367 7.83 4.65 28.06
N PRO A 368 8.98 4.49 28.76
CA PRO A 368 9.96 3.46 28.43
C PRO A 368 9.48 2.08 28.91
N TYR A 369 9.77 1.06 28.13
CA TYR A 369 9.50 -0.34 28.41
C TYR A 369 10.69 -1.18 27.97
N LEU A 370 11.00 -2.22 28.73
CA LEU A 370 11.62 -3.39 28.12
C LEU A 370 10.55 -4.09 27.27
N LYS A 371 10.89 -4.55 26.07
CA LYS A 371 9.89 -5.07 25.10
C LYS A 371 8.97 -6.16 25.68
N GLN A 372 9.48 -7.02 26.58
CA GLN A 372 8.68 -8.06 27.23
C GLN A 372 7.59 -7.51 28.18
N HIS A 373 7.73 -6.27 28.65
CA HIS A 373 6.79 -5.56 29.51
C HIS A 373 5.79 -4.68 28.74
N LEU A 374 5.91 -4.59 27.40
CA LEU A 374 4.89 -3.95 26.58
C LEU A 374 3.52 -4.63 26.79
N PRO A 375 2.41 -3.89 26.69
CA PRO A 375 1.08 -4.48 26.76
C PRO A 375 0.95 -5.66 25.77
N LYS A 376 0.59 -6.85 26.27
CA LYS A 376 0.59 -8.09 25.47
C LYS A 376 -0.26 -8.01 24.22
N ARG A 377 -1.36 -7.24 24.25
CA ARG A 377 -2.22 -6.95 23.09
C ARG A 377 -1.49 -6.36 21.88
N LEU A 378 -0.27 -5.84 22.05
CA LEU A 378 0.54 -5.31 20.95
C LEU A 378 1.27 -6.40 20.16
N HIS A 379 1.50 -7.59 20.74
CA HIS A 379 2.26 -8.68 20.10
C HIS A 379 3.54 -8.17 19.43
N TYR A 380 4.35 -7.44 20.20
CA TYR A 380 5.52 -6.71 19.70
C TYR A 380 6.74 -6.91 20.61
N ALA A 381 7.19 -8.15 20.75
CA ALA A 381 8.38 -8.48 21.53
C ALA A 381 9.20 -9.65 20.96
N ASN A 382 8.53 -10.66 20.37
CA ASN A 382 9.14 -11.92 19.97
C ASN A 382 9.83 -11.85 18.59
N ASN A 383 10.73 -10.89 18.42
CA ASN A 383 11.58 -10.82 17.24
C ASN A 383 12.92 -10.16 17.57
N ARG A 384 14.02 -10.73 17.08
CA ARG A 384 15.37 -10.18 17.29
C ARG A 384 15.58 -8.79 16.67
N ARG A 385 14.74 -8.40 15.73
CA ARG A 385 14.72 -7.07 15.09
C ARG A 385 14.02 -6.01 15.94
N ILE A 386 13.33 -6.41 17.01
CA ILE A 386 12.72 -5.48 17.99
C ILE A 386 13.76 -5.27 19.09
N GLU A 387 14.26 -4.05 19.20
CA GLU A 387 15.20 -3.66 20.24
C GLU A 387 14.63 -3.89 21.65
N ASP A 388 15.50 -4.19 22.61
CA ASP A 388 15.08 -4.51 23.99
C ASP A 388 14.39 -3.33 24.68
N ILE A 389 14.78 -2.10 24.36
CA ILE A 389 14.19 -0.88 24.90
C ILE A 389 13.22 -0.29 23.87
N HIS A 390 11.98 -0.10 24.31
CA HIS A 390 10.91 0.48 23.52
C HIS A 390 10.30 1.69 24.24
N LEU A 391 10.06 2.78 23.52
CA LEU A 391 9.38 3.97 24.02
C LEU A 391 7.98 4.02 23.41
N LEU A 392 6.97 3.85 24.26
CA LEU A 392 5.58 4.02 23.86
C LEU A 392 5.25 5.51 23.97
N VAL A 393 5.20 6.19 22.83
CA VAL A 393 4.99 7.64 22.73
C VAL A 393 3.49 7.94 22.79
N GLU A 394 3.15 9.02 23.49
CA GLU A 394 1.78 9.52 23.54
C GLU A 394 1.31 9.96 22.13
N ARG A 395 0.00 9.90 21.87
CA ARG A 395 -0.56 10.41 20.61
C ARG A 395 -0.15 11.88 20.42
N GLN A 396 -0.01 12.31 19.17
CA GLN A 396 0.39 13.68 18.79
C GLN A 396 1.82 14.10 19.17
N TRP A 397 2.60 13.22 19.82
CA TRP A 397 3.97 13.46 20.23
C TRP A 397 4.98 12.63 19.42
N HIS A 398 6.20 13.13 19.37
CA HIS A 398 7.37 12.43 18.87
C HIS A 398 8.44 12.27 19.96
N VAL A 399 9.32 11.29 19.76
CA VAL A 399 10.59 11.19 20.49
C VAL A 399 11.76 11.23 19.50
N ALA A 400 12.84 11.95 19.85
CA ALA A 400 14.02 12.16 19.01
C ALA A 400 15.34 12.09 19.78
#